data_AF-R5A5P0-F1
#
_entry.id   AF-R5A5P0-F1
#
_cell.length_a   1.000
_cell.length_b   1.000
_cell.length_c   1.000
_cell.angle_alpha   90.00
_cell.angle_beta   90.00
_cell.angle_gamma   90.00
#
_symmetry.space_group_name_H-M   'P 1'
#
loop_
_entity.id
_entity.type
_entity.pdbx_description
1 polymer ?
#
loop_
_entity_poly.entity_id
_entity_poly.type
_entity_poly.pdbx_seq_one_letter_code
_entity_poly.pdbx_strand_id
1 'polypeptide(L)' 'MPGTILDVKVTAGQAVKSGDVLMILEAMKMENEIMAPHDGTITAVSVSKGASVESGTLLCTIA' A
#
# COMPACT_ATOMS: atom_id res chain seq x y z
N MET A 1 4.93 8.54 8.18
CA MET A 1 4.80 9.77 7.39
C MET A 1 3.32 9.98 7.08
N PRO A 2 2.71 11.12 7.44
CA PRO A 2 1.35 11.41 7.04
C PRO A 2 1.29 11.65 5.53
N GLY A 3 0.25 11.14 4.87
CA GLY A 3 0.08 11.25 3.42
C GLY A 3 -1.31 10.82 2.96
N THR A 4 -1.50 10.77 1.65
CA THR A 4 -2.75 10.36 1.01
C THR A 4 -2.47 9.21 0.04
N ILE A 5 -3.34 8.19 0.04
CA ILE A 5 -3.23 7.11 -0.93
C ILE A 5 -3.69 7.61 -2.30
N LEU A 6 -2.76 7.76 -3.25
CA LEU A 6 -3.09 8.13 -4.62
C LEU A 6 -3.68 6.98 -5.42
N ASP A 7 -3.17 5.77 -5.18
CA ASP A 7 -3.60 4.60 -5.93
C ASP A 7 -3.33 3.32 -5.14
N VAL A 8 -4.22 2.34 -5.29
CA VAL A 8 -4.08 1.00 -4.72
C VAL A 8 -3.97 0.03 -5.89
N LYS A 9 -2.80 -0.61 -6.04
CA LYS A 9 -2.49 -1.48 -7.18
C LYS A 9 -2.78 -2.96 -6.91
N VAL A 10 -3.22 -3.29 -5.70
CA VAL A 10 -3.48 -4.66 -5.28
C VAL A 10 -4.85 -4.86 -4.69
N THR A 11 -5.31 -6.11 -4.72
CA THR A 11 -6.59 -6.54 -4.14
C THR A 11 -6.39 -7.72 -3.20
N ALA A 12 -7.33 -7.93 -2.27
CA ALA A 12 -7.31 -9.10 -1.41
C ALA A 12 -7.40 -10.39 -2.24
N GLY A 13 -6.53 -11.36 -1.93
CA GLY A 13 -6.36 -12.62 -2.67
C GLY A 13 -5.31 -12.55 -3.78
N GLN A 14 -4.73 -11.39 -4.07
CA GLN A 14 -3.69 -11.25 -5.10
C GLN A 14 -2.33 -11.73 -4.61
N ALA A 15 -1.64 -12.54 -5.42
CA ALA A 15 -0.25 -12.91 -5.19
C ALA A 15 0.68 -11.75 -5.59
N VAL A 16 1.69 -11.47 -4.75
CA VAL A 16 2.70 -10.42 -4.94
C VAL A 16 4.09 -10.97 -4.67
N LYS A 17 5.09 -10.36 -5.29
CA LYS A 17 6.51 -10.64 -5.08
C LYS A 17 7.19 -9.51 -4.36
N SER A 18 8.30 -9.79 -3.69
CA SER A 18 9.16 -8.77 -3.09
C SER A 18 9.53 -7.72 -4.14
N GLY A 19 9.33 -6.46 -3.80
CA GLY A 19 9.54 -5.33 -4.70
C GLY A 19 8.33 -4.95 -5.56
N ASP A 20 7.26 -5.75 -5.59
CA ASP A 20 6.03 -5.35 -6.30
C ASP A 20 5.40 -4.13 -5.63
N VAL A 21 4.97 -3.15 -6.44
CA VAL A 21 4.31 -1.95 -5.94
C VAL A 21 2.87 -2.29 -5.53
N LEU A 22 2.60 -2.16 -4.24
CA LEU A 22 1.28 -2.41 -3.66
C LEU A 22 0.35 -1.20 -3.82
N MET A 23 0.89 -0.01 -3.61
CA MET A 23 0.13 1.24 -3.62
C MET A 23 1.06 2.45 -3.69
N ILE A 24 0.49 3.59 -4.07
CA ILE A 24 1.20 4.87 -4.19
C ILE A 24 0.67 5.83 -3.12
N LEU A 25 1.57 6.39 -2.34
CA LEU A 25 1.29 7.35 -1.28
C LEU A 25 1.88 8.71 -1.65
N GLU A 26 1.06 9.74 -1.66
CA GLU A 26 1.52 11.12 -1.82
C GLU A 26 1.73 11.76 -0.45
N ALA A 27 2.92 12.31 -0.26
CA ALA A 27 3.24 13.11 0.90
C ALA A 27 4.09 14.30 0.45
N MET A 28 3.70 15.50 0.84
CA MET A 28 4.41 16.74 0.51
C MET A 28 4.69 16.90 -1.01
N LYS A 29 3.70 16.60 -1.87
CA LYS A 29 3.82 16.62 -3.34
C LYS A 29 4.81 15.60 -3.93
N MET A 30 5.29 14.65 -3.13
CA MET A 30 6.11 13.53 -3.57
C MET A 30 5.31 12.25 -3.54
N GLU A 31 5.36 11.51 -4.64
CA GLU A 31 4.79 10.17 -4.76
C GLU A 31 5.80 9.14 -4.21
N ASN A 32 5.33 8.28 -3.32
CA ASN A 32 6.12 7.24 -2.68
C ASN A 32 5.46 5.89 -2.98
N GLU A 33 6.22 4.99 -3.57
CA GLU A 33 5.76 3.64 -3.84
C GLU A 33 5.91 2.79 -2.59
N ILE A 34 4.82 2.17 -2.15
CA ILE A 34 4.84 1.18 -1.08
C ILE A 34 5.01 -0.18 -1.74
N MET A 35 6.17 -0.77 -1.55
CA MET A 35 6.55 -2.06 -2.15
C MET A 35 6.32 -3.21 -1.19
N ALA A 36 6.07 -4.40 -1.73
CA ALA A 36 5.97 -5.62 -0.96
C ALA A 36 7.34 -5.98 -0.34
N PRO A 37 7.42 -6.18 0.99
CA PRO A 37 8.68 -6.55 1.64
C PRO A 37 9.13 -7.98 1.32
N HIS A 38 8.21 -8.88 0.97
CA HIS A 38 8.47 -10.28 0.64
C HIS A 38 7.42 -10.82 -0.33
N ASP A 39 7.68 -12.00 -0.88
CA ASP A 39 6.71 -12.76 -1.69
C ASP A 39 5.59 -13.27 -0.80
N GLY A 40 4.34 -13.16 -1.26
CA GLY A 40 3.20 -13.61 -0.48
C GLY A 40 1.86 -13.32 -1.14
N THR A 41 0.79 -13.46 -0.39
CA THR A 41 -0.57 -13.15 -0.86
C THR A 41 -1.19 -12.04 -0.02
N ILE A 42 -1.77 -11.04 -0.68
CA ILE A 42 -2.49 -9.97 0.00
C ILE A 42 -3.71 -10.57 0.69
N THR A 43 -3.74 -10.54 2.01
CA THR A 43 -4.87 -11.06 2.80
C THR A 43 -5.97 -10.01 2.96
N ALA A 44 -5.60 -8.75 3.16
CA ALA A 44 -6.54 -7.65 3.26
C ALA A 44 -5.88 -6.35 2.82
N VAL A 45 -6.69 -5.44 2.26
CA VAL A 45 -6.32 -4.04 2.02
C VAL A 45 -7.23 -3.18 2.89
N SER A 46 -6.64 -2.41 3.80
CA SER A 46 -7.34 -1.65 4.83
C SER A 46 -7.59 -0.19 4.46
N VAL A 47 -7.19 0.20 3.25
CA VAL A 47 -7.25 1.58 2.76
C VAL A 47 -7.75 1.63 1.32
N SER A 48 -8.26 2.79 0.93
CA SER A 48 -8.77 3.04 -0.42
C SER A 48 -8.09 4.26 -1.04
N LYS A 49 -8.23 4.40 -2.35
CA LYS A 49 -7.78 5.61 -3.08
C LYS A 49 -8.43 6.86 -2.49
N GLY A 50 -7.61 7.88 -2.24
CA GLY A 50 -7.99 9.14 -1.60
C GLY A 50 -8.00 9.10 -0.07
N ALA A 51 -7.74 7.94 0.55
CA ALA A 51 -7.67 7.86 2.01
C ALA A 51 -6.44 8.61 2.54
N SER A 52 -6.65 9.43 3.57
CA SER A 52 -5.55 10.03 4.33
C SER A 52 -5.06 9.04 5.38
N VAL A 53 -3.74 8.88 5.47
CA VAL A 53 -3.08 7.91 6.35
C VAL A 53 -2.00 8.61 7.17
N GLU A 54 -1.75 8.09 8.36
CA GLU A 54 -0.72 8.59 9.27
C GLU A 54 0.41 7.56 9.41
N SER A 55 1.47 7.97 10.13
CA SER A 55 2.55 7.04 10.44
C SER A 55 2.02 5.90 11.33
N GLY A 56 2.22 4.66 10.89
CA GLY A 56 1.76 3.48 11.64
C GLY A 56 0.35 3.02 11.29
N THR A 57 -0.37 3.70 10.38
CA THR A 57 -1.62 3.19 9.84
C THR A 57 -1.39 1.88 9.10
N LEU A 58 -2.20 0.86 9.39
CA LEU A 58 -2.19 -0.40 8.65
C LEU A 58 -2.74 -0.17 7.24
N LEU A 59 -1.93 -0.46 6.22
CA LEU A 59 -2.32 -0.28 4.82
C LEU A 59 -2.86 -1.58 4.21
N CYS A 60 -2.12 -2.67 4.35
CA CYS A 60 -2.49 -4.00 3.89
C CYS A 60 -1.73 -5.07 4.68
N THR A 61 -2.21 -6.30 4.62
CA THR A 61 -1.57 -7.48 5.21
C THR A 61 -1.16 -8.46 4.13
N ILE A 62 0.01 -9.07 4.30
CA ILE A 62 0.58 -10.09 3.40
C ILE A 62 0.77 -11.36 4.23
N ALA A 63 0.35 -12.51 3.68
CA ALA A 63 0.59 -13.83 4.24
C ALA A 63 1.73 -14.54 3.52
#